data_AF-A0A511H8J5-F1
#
_entry.id   AF-A0A511H8J5-F1
#
_cell.length_a   1.000
_cell.length_b   1.000
_cell.length_c   1.000
_cell.angle_alpha   90.00
_cell.angle_beta   90.00
_cell.angle_gamma   90.00
#
_symmetry.space_group_name_H-M   'P 1'
#
loop_
_entity.id
_entity.type
_entity.pdbx_description
1 polymer ?
#
loop_
_entity_poly.entity_id
_entity_poly.type
_entity_poly.pdbx_seq_one_letter_code
_entity_poly.pdbx_strand_id
1 'polypeptide(L)'
;MKRPLLLCTLLAGTAFAAKERATFRYTAPPDGERPVIVNAVIGPQGSDFAMRLRFDKVPWGDECKSRCANATLLLDTDNSKQTGLRLATKNAPGNGADVAVVIQGVRDYAKQEGAPPVSWLRVKVRLLGSEASSVDDGELLAEFNHRQDPERLHVDGETIYLLVDATSAALPSARKARVVYQPPGAKPLQATIPGMIGSGSGKGVRIFKDGSWGKARDATP
;
A
#
# COMPACT_ATOMS: atom_id res chain seq x y z
N MET A 1 -18.63 -9.49 -62.77
CA MET A 1 -19.00 -9.75 -61.36
C MET A 1 -17.82 -9.36 -60.47
N LYS A 2 -17.96 -8.29 -59.69
CA LYS A 2 -16.91 -7.72 -58.83
C LYS A 2 -17.00 -8.36 -57.43
N ARG A 3 -15.93 -8.99 -56.95
CA ARG A 3 -15.83 -9.51 -55.56
C ARG A 3 -14.95 -8.55 -54.75
N PRO A 4 -15.39 -8.06 -53.58
CA PRO A 4 -14.62 -7.11 -52.79
C PRO A 4 -13.59 -7.83 -51.91
N LEU A 5 -12.38 -7.27 -51.86
CA LEU A 5 -11.32 -7.63 -50.92
C LEU A 5 -11.74 -7.19 -49.50
N LEU A 6 -11.81 -8.14 -48.57
CA LEU A 6 -11.93 -7.84 -47.14
C LEU A 6 -10.60 -7.26 -46.63
N LEU A 7 -10.62 -5.98 -46.30
CA LEU A 7 -9.57 -5.29 -45.58
C LEU A 7 -9.66 -5.69 -44.10
N CYS A 8 -8.72 -6.51 -43.63
CA CYS A 8 -8.51 -6.74 -42.19
C CYS A 8 -7.94 -5.45 -41.57
N THR A 9 -8.81 -4.55 -41.13
CA THR A 9 -8.44 -3.43 -40.26
C THR A 9 -7.93 -3.98 -38.94
N LEU A 10 -6.61 -4.01 -38.80
CA LEU A 10 -5.91 -4.07 -37.52
C LEU A 10 -6.41 -2.93 -36.63
N LEU A 11 -7.35 -3.24 -35.73
CA LEU A 11 -7.63 -2.42 -34.56
C LEU A 11 -6.38 -2.48 -33.67
N ALA A 12 -5.43 -1.60 -33.96
CA ALA A 12 -4.41 -1.19 -33.01
C ALA A 12 -5.13 -0.57 -31.82
N GLY A 13 -5.51 -1.42 -30.87
CA GLY A 13 -6.02 -0.99 -29.58
C GLY A 13 -4.93 -0.17 -28.91
N THR A 14 -5.04 1.14 -28.96
CA THR A 14 -4.38 2.01 -28.00
C THR A 14 -4.92 1.62 -26.64
N ALA A 15 -4.19 0.76 -25.94
CA ALA A 15 -4.37 0.55 -24.53
C ALA A 15 -4.09 1.91 -23.87
N PHE A 16 -5.14 2.71 -23.71
CA PHE A 16 -5.16 3.83 -22.80
C PHE A 16 -4.85 3.24 -21.43
N ALA A 17 -3.57 3.26 -21.04
CA ALA A 17 -3.18 3.08 -19.66
C ALA A 17 -3.86 4.22 -18.89
N ALA A 18 -5.01 3.92 -18.29
CA ALA A 18 -5.75 4.85 -17.48
C ALA A 18 -4.77 5.38 -16.42
N LYS A 19 -4.45 6.68 -16.49
CA LYS A 19 -3.54 7.36 -15.57
C LYS A 19 -4.01 7.06 -14.15
N GLU A 20 -3.27 6.21 -13.42
CA GLU A 20 -3.66 5.77 -12.08
C GLU A 20 -3.86 7.00 -11.19
N ARG A 21 -5.10 7.22 -10.75
CA ARG A 21 -5.45 8.39 -9.95
C ARG A 21 -4.92 8.16 -8.54
N ALA A 22 -4.15 9.13 -8.03
CA ALA A 22 -3.68 9.09 -6.65
C ALA A 22 -4.87 8.99 -5.68
N THR A 23 -4.79 8.05 -4.75
CA THR A 23 -5.73 7.87 -3.63
C THR A 23 -5.69 9.10 -2.73
N PHE A 24 -4.49 9.58 -2.40
CA PHE A 24 -4.29 10.88 -1.76
C PHE A 24 -2.96 11.50 -2.16
N ARG A 25 -2.83 12.81 -1.89
CA ARG A 25 -1.59 13.58 -1.99
C ARG A 25 -1.41 14.37 -0.70
N TYR A 26 -0.17 14.47 -0.26
CA TYR A 26 0.22 15.24 0.92
C TYR A 26 1.48 16.03 0.62
N THR A 27 1.51 17.27 1.09
CA THR A 27 2.70 18.11 1.02
C THR A 27 3.37 18.06 2.39
N ALA A 28 4.51 17.37 2.47
CA ALA A 28 5.29 17.29 3.70
C ALA A 28 5.85 18.68 4.07
N PRO A 29 5.94 19.03 5.36
CA PRO A 29 6.64 20.23 5.79
C PRO A 29 8.14 20.13 5.42
N PRO A 30 8.81 21.23 5.07
CA PRO A 30 10.22 21.22 4.66
C PRO A 30 11.15 20.60 5.72
N ASP A 31 10.86 20.88 6.99
CA ASP A 31 11.69 20.49 8.14
C ASP A 31 11.21 19.19 8.82
N GLY A 32 10.43 18.36 8.13
CA GLY A 32 9.93 17.10 8.68
C GLY A 32 11.08 16.13 9.04
N GLU A 33 11.18 15.68 10.29
CA GLU A 33 12.30 14.82 10.71
C GLU A 33 12.25 13.40 10.12
N ARG A 34 11.06 12.86 9.91
CA ARG A 34 10.85 11.47 9.47
C ARG A 34 10.25 11.42 8.06
N PRO A 35 10.60 10.43 7.23
CA PRO A 35 9.92 10.16 5.98
C PRO A 35 8.41 9.93 6.20
N VAL A 36 7.58 10.56 5.38
CA VAL A 36 6.12 10.50 5.37
C VAL A 36 5.58 10.21 3.97
N ILE A 37 4.40 9.61 3.89
CA ILE A 37 3.79 9.28 2.60
C ILE A 37 3.20 10.55 1.98
N VAL A 38 3.73 10.96 0.83
CA VAL A 38 3.30 12.16 0.11
C VAL A 38 2.42 11.84 -1.10
N ASN A 39 2.50 10.61 -1.60
CA ASN A 39 1.59 10.13 -2.63
C ASN A 39 1.28 8.65 -2.40
N ALA A 40 -0.01 8.32 -2.43
CA ALA A 40 -0.45 6.93 -2.41
C ALA A 40 -1.34 6.64 -3.60
N VAL A 41 -1.16 5.46 -4.18
CA VAL A 41 -2.10 4.82 -5.10
C VAL A 41 -2.45 3.46 -4.51
N ILE A 42 -3.71 3.27 -4.17
CA ILE A 42 -4.20 2.08 -3.47
C ILE A 42 -5.48 1.60 -4.15
N GLY A 43 -5.56 0.30 -4.39
CA GLY A 43 -6.75 -0.32 -4.95
C GLY A 43 -6.64 -1.84 -5.00
N PRO A 44 -7.71 -2.53 -5.42
CA PRO A 44 -7.72 -3.98 -5.52
C PRO A 44 -6.84 -4.46 -6.67
N GLN A 45 -6.10 -5.55 -6.47
CA GLN A 45 -5.34 -6.28 -7.48
C GLN A 45 -5.49 -7.78 -7.22
N GLY A 46 -6.32 -8.45 -8.02
CA GLY A 46 -6.64 -9.86 -7.77
C GLY A 46 -7.32 -10.00 -6.40
N SER A 47 -6.71 -10.81 -5.53
CA SER A 47 -7.18 -11.06 -4.16
C SER A 47 -6.53 -10.14 -3.10
N ASP A 48 -5.69 -9.20 -3.53
CA ASP A 48 -4.95 -8.30 -2.64
C ASP A 48 -5.42 -6.84 -2.77
N PHE A 49 -5.13 -6.04 -1.75
CA PHE A 49 -4.98 -4.59 -1.90
C PHE A 49 -3.53 -4.27 -2.30
N ALA A 50 -3.37 -3.68 -3.48
CA ALA A 50 -2.08 -3.20 -3.96
C ALA A 50 -1.87 -1.73 -3.60
N MET A 51 -0.66 -1.41 -3.13
CA MET A 51 -0.30 -0.06 -2.66
C MET A 51 1.03 0.39 -3.26
N ARG A 52 1.03 1.58 -3.87
CA ARG A 52 2.23 2.30 -4.27
C ARG A 52 2.32 3.55 -3.42
N LEU A 53 3.32 3.59 -2.56
CA LEU A 53 3.48 4.57 -1.50
C LEU A 53 4.79 5.31 -1.74
N ARG A 54 4.71 6.56 -2.19
CA ARG A 54 5.88 7.41 -2.36
C ARG A 54 6.07 8.25 -1.10
N PHE A 55 7.27 8.21 -0.56
CA PHE A 55 7.71 9.01 0.56
C PHE A 55 8.34 10.33 0.08
N ASP A 56 8.46 11.31 0.97
CA ASP A 56 9.19 12.56 0.71
C ASP A 56 10.71 12.40 0.81
N LYS A 57 11.16 11.34 1.48
CA LYS A 57 12.55 10.98 1.77
C LYS A 57 12.66 9.46 1.74
N VAL A 58 13.88 8.93 1.65
CA VAL A 58 14.08 7.48 1.68
C VAL A 58 13.59 6.87 3.01
N PRO A 59 12.68 5.89 2.99
CA PRO A 59 11.97 5.45 4.19
C PRO A 59 12.78 4.55 5.14
N TRP A 60 13.91 4.01 4.71
CA TRP A 60 14.77 3.11 5.49
C TRP A 60 16.23 3.22 5.03
N GLY A 61 17.14 2.49 5.67
CA GLY A 61 18.56 2.49 5.29
C GLY A 61 19.38 3.55 6.01
N ASP A 62 20.60 3.80 5.52
CA ASP A 62 21.51 4.75 6.14
C ASP A 62 21.09 6.21 5.93
N GLU A 63 20.38 6.50 4.84
CA GLU A 63 19.94 7.84 4.46
C GLU A 63 18.97 8.44 5.48
N CYS A 64 18.08 7.63 6.07
CA CYS A 64 17.18 8.07 7.13
C CYS A 64 17.83 8.13 8.52
N LYS A 65 19.09 7.70 8.66
CA LYS A 65 19.88 7.72 9.90
C LYS A 65 19.16 7.05 11.09
N SER A 66 18.60 7.85 12.00
CA SER A 66 17.85 7.43 13.20
C SER A 66 16.36 7.79 13.13
N ARG A 67 15.92 8.39 12.03
CA ARG A 67 14.58 8.94 11.82
C ARG A 67 13.89 8.28 10.63
N CYS A 68 14.04 6.97 10.52
CA CYS A 68 13.40 6.19 9.47
C CYS A 68 11.86 6.19 9.58
N ALA A 69 11.22 5.79 8.48
CA ALA A 69 9.77 5.78 8.37
C ALA A 69 9.14 4.99 9.51
N ASN A 70 8.05 5.53 10.04
CA ASN A 70 7.12 4.84 10.93
C ASN A 70 5.73 5.35 10.58
N ALA A 71 5.19 4.83 9.48
CA ALA A 71 3.93 5.28 8.91
C ALA A 71 2.87 4.19 9.07
N THR A 72 1.68 4.60 9.52
CA THR A 72 0.53 3.71 9.63
C THR A 72 -0.55 4.13 8.65
N LEU A 73 -0.90 3.22 7.75
CA LEU A 73 -2.07 3.31 6.89
C LEU A 73 -3.18 2.42 7.47
N LEU A 74 -4.38 2.95 7.54
CA LEU A 74 -5.55 2.21 7.98
C LEU A 74 -6.45 1.94 6.77
N LEU A 75 -6.95 0.72 6.71
CA LEU A 75 -7.96 0.29 5.74
C LEU A 75 -9.21 -0.14 6.47
N ASP A 76 -10.31 0.46 6.07
CA ASP A 76 -11.67 0.08 6.40
C ASP A 76 -12.20 -0.62 5.13
N THR A 77 -12.21 -1.96 5.14
CA THR A 77 -12.35 -2.81 3.94
C THR A 77 -13.80 -2.93 3.47
N ASP A 78 -14.75 -2.59 4.34
CA ASP A 78 -16.18 -2.52 4.02
C ASP A 78 -16.75 -1.08 3.98
N ASN A 79 -15.91 -0.07 4.28
CA ASN A 79 -16.27 1.33 4.41
C ASN A 79 -17.32 1.58 5.51
N SER A 80 -17.27 0.79 6.59
CA SER A 80 -18.13 0.86 7.76
C SER A 80 -17.39 1.42 8.98
N LYS A 81 -18.02 2.41 9.63
CA LYS A 81 -17.57 2.85 10.97
C LYS A 81 -18.06 1.93 12.08
N GLN A 82 -18.62 0.77 11.76
CA GLN A 82 -19.24 -0.14 12.73
C GLN A 82 -18.39 -1.38 13.05
N THR A 83 -17.32 -1.62 12.30
CA THR A 83 -16.38 -2.72 12.50
C THR A 83 -15.00 -2.17 12.84
N GLY A 84 -14.06 -3.05 13.17
CA GLY A 84 -12.66 -2.70 13.42
C GLY A 84 -12.42 -1.66 14.53
N LEU A 85 -11.33 -0.90 14.39
CA LEU A 85 -10.76 -0.01 15.41
C LEU A 85 -11.79 0.94 16.02
N ARG A 86 -11.80 1.02 17.37
CA ARG A 86 -12.68 1.88 18.17
C ARG A 86 -11.90 2.79 19.10
N LEU A 87 -11.68 4.02 18.66
CA LEU A 87 -11.10 5.09 19.47
C LEU A 87 -12.18 5.77 20.32
N ALA A 88 -11.82 6.15 21.55
CA ALA A 88 -12.72 6.80 22.50
C ALA A 88 -13.34 8.11 21.99
N THR A 89 -12.65 8.80 21.07
CA THR A 89 -13.15 10.04 20.49
C THR A 89 -14.20 9.74 19.43
N LYS A 90 -15.43 10.26 19.64
CA LYS A 90 -16.51 10.19 18.66
C LYS A 90 -16.04 10.75 17.32
N ASN A 91 -16.26 9.99 16.24
CA ASN A 91 -15.83 10.33 14.87
C ASN A 91 -14.31 10.40 14.65
N ALA A 92 -13.50 9.75 15.48
CA ALA A 92 -12.08 9.64 15.20
C ALA A 92 -11.86 9.07 13.79
N PRO A 93 -10.91 9.62 13.01
CA PRO A 93 -10.70 9.27 11.61
C PRO A 93 -10.43 7.76 11.41
N GLY A 94 -9.71 7.14 12.35
CA GLY A 94 -9.40 5.71 12.34
C GLY A 94 -10.54 4.79 12.77
N ASN A 95 -11.66 5.29 13.29
CA ASN A 95 -12.78 4.43 13.68
C ASN A 95 -13.34 3.71 12.46
N GLY A 96 -13.57 2.40 12.55
CA GLY A 96 -14.01 1.62 11.38
C GLY A 96 -12.89 0.89 10.65
N ALA A 97 -11.62 1.12 11.00
CA ALA A 97 -10.52 0.48 10.29
C ALA A 97 -10.40 -0.98 10.68
N ASP A 98 -10.53 -1.89 9.71
CA ASP A 98 -10.38 -3.34 9.89
C ASP A 98 -8.92 -3.77 9.79
N VAL A 99 -8.07 -3.02 9.09
CA VAL A 99 -6.65 -3.35 8.91
C VAL A 99 -5.75 -2.15 9.19
N ALA A 100 -4.65 -2.40 9.90
CA ALA A 100 -3.51 -1.50 9.96
C ALA A 100 -2.31 -2.05 9.17
N VAL A 101 -1.77 -1.22 8.29
CA VAL A 101 -0.52 -1.45 7.58
C VAL A 101 0.53 -0.51 8.14
N VAL A 102 1.47 -1.06 8.89
CA VAL A 102 2.51 -0.34 9.62
C VAL A 102 3.85 -0.52 8.91
N ILE A 103 4.38 0.56 8.33
CA ILE A 103 5.60 0.58 7.53
C ILE A 103 6.72 1.18 8.36
N GLN A 104 7.78 0.40 8.57
CA GLN A 104 8.86 0.74 9.49
C GLN A 104 10.23 0.52 8.86
N GLY A 105 11.07 1.55 8.86
CA GLY A 105 12.50 1.38 8.67
C GLY A 105 13.14 0.89 9.97
N VAL A 106 13.68 -0.32 9.93
CA VAL A 106 14.35 -0.99 11.06
C VAL A 106 15.86 -0.84 10.90
N ARG A 107 16.54 -0.61 12.03
CA ARG A 107 18.00 -0.59 12.13
C ARG A 107 18.38 -1.46 13.32
N ASP A 108 18.88 -2.65 13.04
CA ASP A 108 19.38 -3.55 14.06
C ASP A 108 20.85 -3.25 14.33
N TYR A 109 21.18 -3.21 15.63
CA TYR A 109 22.57 -3.14 16.06
C TYR A 109 23.33 -4.38 15.57
N ALA A 110 24.60 -4.18 15.28
CA ALA A 110 25.48 -5.25 14.89
C ALA A 110 25.50 -6.34 15.97
N LYS A 111 25.19 -7.59 15.58
CA LYS A 111 25.20 -8.74 16.49
C LYS A 111 26.62 -9.17 16.90
N GLN A 112 27.64 -8.63 16.23
CA GLN A 112 29.06 -8.90 16.45
C GLN A 112 29.83 -7.60 16.53
N GLU A 113 30.83 -7.56 17.40
CA GLU A 113 31.74 -6.43 17.57
C GLU A 113 32.49 -6.17 16.24
N GLY A 114 32.40 -4.94 15.73
CA GLY A 114 33.03 -4.54 14.46
C GLY A 114 32.21 -4.77 13.18
N ALA A 115 31.04 -5.44 13.24
CA ALA A 115 30.16 -5.56 12.07
C ALA A 115 29.32 -4.28 11.87
N PRO A 116 28.94 -3.90 10.63
CA PRO A 116 28.06 -2.77 10.40
C PRO A 116 26.62 -3.07 10.88
N PRO A 117 25.87 -2.07 11.36
CA PRO A 117 24.45 -2.23 11.67
C PRO A 117 23.68 -2.61 10.40
N VAL A 118 22.65 -3.45 10.56
CA VAL A 118 21.86 -3.95 9.44
C VAL A 118 20.54 -3.21 9.41
N SER A 119 20.23 -2.58 8.28
CA SER A 119 18.98 -1.85 8.08
C SER A 119 18.06 -2.58 7.12
N TRP A 120 16.76 -2.50 7.36
CA TRP A 120 15.76 -3.04 6.44
C TRP A 120 14.40 -2.39 6.61
N LEU A 121 13.59 -2.48 5.56
CA LEU A 121 12.18 -2.17 5.63
C LEU A 121 11.37 -3.37 6.14
N ARG A 122 10.54 -3.13 7.15
CA ARG A 122 9.53 -4.05 7.67
C ARG A 122 8.14 -3.47 7.46
N VAL A 123 7.20 -4.31 7.03
CA VAL A 123 5.77 -3.97 6.98
C VAL A 123 4.98 -4.96 7.81
N LYS A 124 4.20 -4.48 8.76
CA LYS A 124 3.26 -5.30 9.55
C LYS A 124 1.84 -5.03 9.10
N VAL A 125 1.08 -6.10 8.88
CA VAL A 125 -0.35 -6.04 8.59
C VAL A 125 -1.08 -6.62 9.80
N ARG A 126 -1.91 -5.81 10.45
CA ARG A 126 -2.72 -6.22 11.59
C ARG A 126 -4.20 -6.16 11.28
N LEU A 127 -4.94 -7.18 11.68
CA LEU A 127 -6.40 -7.18 11.74
C LEU A 127 -6.82 -6.47 13.03
N LEU A 128 -7.70 -5.49 12.90
CA LEU A 128 -8.25 -4.74 14.02
C LEU A 128 -9.67 -5.25 14.27
N GLY A 129 -9.91 -5.78 15.47
CA GLY A 129 -11.25 -6.17 15.93
C GLY A 129 -12.04 -4.99 16.48
N SER A 130 -13.30 -5.25 16.86
CA SER A 130 -14.19 -4.21 17.40
C SER A 130 -13.81 -3.75 18.81
N GLU A 131 -13.00 -4.55 19.48
CA GLU A 131 -12.42 -4.34 20.80
C GLU A 131 -11.08 -3.61 20.76
N ALA A 132 -10.47 -3.45 19.57
CA ALA A 132 -9.20 -2.74 19.42
C ALA A 132 -9.38 -1.25 19.73
N SER A 133 -8.62 -0.75 20.70
CA SER A 133 -8.58 0.66 21.09
C SER A 133 -7.34 1.39 20.55
N SER A 134 -6.38 0.63 20.05
CA SER A 134 -5.15 1.08 19.42
C SER A 134 -4.82 0.22 18.20
N VAL A 135 -3.88 0.69 17.36
CA VAL A 135 -3.37 -0.08 16.22
C VAL A 135 -2.59 -1.31 16.67
N ASP A 136 -1.94 -1.24 17.83
CA ASP A 136 -1.09 -2.31 18.35
C ASP A 136 -1.90 -3.45 18.97
N ASP A 137 -3.19 -3.22 19.27
CA ASP A 137 -4.12 -4.21 19.84
C ASP A 137 -4.52 -5.28 18.80
N GLY A 138 -4.30 -5.02 17.51
CA GLY A 138 -4.74 -5.91 16.43
C GLY A 138 -3.95 -7.22 16.34
N GLU A 139 -4.60 -8.28 15.85
CA GLU A 139 -3.96 -9.55 15.52
C GLU A 139 -2.98 -9.37 14.34
N LEU A 140 -1.77 -9.91 14.44
CA LEU A 140 -0.79 -9.86 13.33
C LEU A 140 -1.18 -10.86 12.25
N LEU A 141 -1.62 -10.38 11.08
CA LEU A 141 -1.94 -11.22 9.92
C LEU A 141 -0.69 -11.59 9.13
N ALA A 142 0.20 -10.61 8.92
CA ALA A 142 1.42 -10.80 8.14
C ALA A 142 2.52 -9.83 8.57
N GLU A 143 3.76 -10.25 8.42
CA GLU A 143 4.94 -9.40 8.52
C GLU A 143 5.80 -9.64 7.28
N PHE A 144 6.08 -8.57 6.54
CA PHE A 144 6.91 -8.61 5.34
C PHE A 144 8.23 -7.89 5.57
N ASN A 145 9.27 -8.43 4.96
CA ASN A 145 10.62 -7.89 4.90
C ASN A 145 11.04 -7.85 3.44
N HIS A 146 11.42 -6.68 2.94
CA HIS A 146 11.74 -6.49 1.51
C HIS A 146 12.90 -7.38 1.00
N ARG A 147 13.70 -7.97 1.90
CA ARG A 147 14.77 -8.93 1.57
C ARG A 147 14.29 -10.38 1.43
N GLN A 148 13.18 -10.71 2.06
CA GLN A 148 12.66 -12.08 2.18
C GLN A 148 11.39 -12.28 1.37
N ASP A 149 10.59 -11.22 1.19
CA ASP A 149 9.26 -11.26 0.57
C ASP A 149 9.18 -10.33 -0.66
N PRO A 150 10.08 -10.43 -1.66
CA PRO A 150 10.12 -9.52 -2.81
C PRO A 150 8.86 -9.58 -3.70
N GLU A 151 8.07 -10.64 -3.58
CA GLU A 151 6.77 -10.81 -4.26
C GLU A 151 5.63 -10.05 -3.60
N ARG A 152 5.77 -9.65 -2.33
CA ARG A 152 4.78 -8.88 -1.56
C ARG A 152 5.24 -7.45 -1.29
N LEU A 153 6.54 -7.24 -1.08
CA LEU A 153 7.12 -5.97 -0.70
C LEU A 153 8.34 -5.65 -1.56
N HIS A 154 8.21 -4.60 -2.36
CA HIS A 154 9.28 -4.10 -3.20
C HIS A 154 9.58 -2.62 -2.91
N VAL A 155 10.84 -2.21 -3.05
CA VAL A 155 11.32 -0.86 -2.76
C VAL A 155 12.15 -0.33 -3.93
N ASP A 156 11.76 0.84 -4.45
CA ASP A 156 12.48 1.59 -5.47
C ASP A 156 12.69 3.04 -4.99
N GLY A 157 13.88 3.30 -4.46
CA GLY A 157 14.23 4.59 -3.83
C GLY A 157 13.26 4.97 -2.72
N GLU A 158 12.53 6.07 -2.92
CA GLU A 158 11.52 6.61 -1.99
C GLU A 158 10.14 5.94 -2.13
N THR A 159 9.98 5.01 -3.07
CA THR A 159 8.69 4.37 -3.37
C THR A 159 8.66 2.94 -2.86
N ILE A 160 7.61 2.61 -2.10
CA ILE A 160 7.31 1.26 -1.65
C ILE A 160 6.11 0.73 -2.43
N TYR A 161 6.23 -0.51 -2.87
CA TYR A 161 5.20 -1.27 -3.54
C TYR A 161 4.82 -2.47 -2.67
N LEU A 162 3.55 -2.60 -2.33
CA LEU A 162 3.07 -3.56 -1.35
C LEU A 162 1.80 -4.26 -1.84
N LEU A 163 1.72 -5.58 -1.63
CA LEU A 163 0.49 -6.36 -1.69
C LEU A 163 0.08 -6.77 -0.28
N VAL A 164 -1.17 -6.48 0.09
CA VAL A 164 -1.78 -6.94 1.34
C VAL A 164 -2.91 -7.89 0.99
N ASP A 165 -2.81 -9.12 1.49
CA ASP A 165 -3.84 -10.14 1.28
C ASP A 165 -5.16 -9.71 1.93
N ALA A 166 -6.23 -9.77 1.13
CA ALA A 166 -7.58 -9.44 1.56
C ALA A 166 -8.50 -10.67 1.63
N THR A 167 -7.95 -11.88 1.52
CA THR A 167 -8.72 -13.14 1.51
C THR A 167 -9.00 -13.73 2.89
N SER A 168 -8.44 -13.14 3.96
CA SER A 168 -8.74 -13.57 5.32
C SER A 168 -10.26 -13.56 5.54
N ALA A 169 -10.80 -14.68 6.01
CA ALA A 169 -12.24 -14.81 6.27
C ALA A 169 -12.74 -13.84 7.34
N ALA A 170 -11.84 -13.29 8.16
CA ALA A 170 -12.16 -12.28 9.16
C ALA A 170 -12.29 -10.86 8.59
N LEU A 171 -11.85 -10.62 7.35
CA LEU A 171 -11.92 -9.30 6.72
C LEU A 171 -13.29 -9.09 6.06
N PRO A 172 -14.06 -8.08 6.49
CA PRO A 172 -15.29 -7.74 5.81
C PRO A 172 -14.95 -7.20 4.41
N SER A 173 -15.70 -7.61 3.40
CA SER A 173 -15.46 -7.19 2.02
C SER A 173 -16.67 -6.42 1.49
N ALA A 174 -16.43 -5.25 0.89
CA ALA A 174 -17.47 -4.49 0.21
C ALA A 174 -17.00 -3.94 -1.15
N ARG A 175 -17.90 -3.20 -1.82
CA ARG A 175 -17.61 -2.55 -3.12
C ARG A 175 -16.72 -1.32 -3.00
N LYS A 176 -16.60 -0.77 -1.79
CA LYS A 176 -15.78 0.40 -1.47
C LYS A 176 -15.00 0.08 -0.21
N ALA A 177 -13.77 0.57 -0.17
CA ALA A 177 -12.97 0.59 1.03
C ALA A 177 -12.56 2.05 1.31
N ARG A 178 -12.26 2.36 2.56
CA ARG A 178 -11.74 3.66 2.98
C ARG A 178 -10.31 3.52 3.46
N VAL A 179 -9.46 4.38 2.93
CA VAL A 179 -8.07 4.54 3.35
C VAL A 179 -7.99 5.74 4.28
N VAL A 180 -7.30 5.59 5.40
CA VAL A 180 -6.98 6.69 6.31
C VAL A 180 -5.46 6.72 6.53
N TYR A 181 -4.85 7.88 6.33
CA TYR A 181 -3.45 8.14 6.67
C TYR A 181 -3.39 9.39 7.52
N GLN A 182 -2.67 9.34 8.65
CA GLN A 182 -2.41 10.52 9.46
C GLN A 182 -0.91 10.77 9.54
N PRO A 183 -0.37 11.71 8.75
CA PRO A 183 1.01 12.14 8.92
C PRO A 183 1.23 12.74 10.33
N PRO A 184 2.43 12.60 10.91
CA PRO A 184 2.75 13.21 12.20
C PRO A 184 2.48 14.72 12.21
N GLY A 185 1.73 15.21 13.21
CA GLY A 185 1.41 16.64 13.35
C GLY A 185 0.45 17.20 12.30
N ALA A 186 -0.08 16.40 11.39
CA ALA A 186 -0.99 16.84 10.33
C ALA A 186 -2.43 16.35 10.54
N LYS A 187 -3.36 16.97 9.80
CA LYS A 187 -4.74 16.47 9.73
C LYS A 187 -4.79 15.12 9.00
N PRO A 188 -5.69 14.21 9.41
CA PRO A 188 -5.90 12.95 8.73
C PRO A 188 -6.33 13.15 7.27
N LEU A 189 -5.75 12.36 6.38
CA LEU A 189 -6.16 12.21 4.99
C LEU A 189 -7.06 10.99 4.89
N GLN A 190 -8.19 11.16 4.19
CA GLN A 190 -9.14 10.08 3.96
C GLN A 190 -9.47 10.00 2.48
N ALA A 191 -9.58 8.79 1.97
CA ALA A 191 -9.95 8.54 0.59
C ALA A 191 -10.81 7.29 0.50
N THR A 192 -11.81 7.31 -0.39
CA THR A 192 -12.56 6.12 -0.75
C THR A 192 -11.98 5.53 -2.02
N ILE A 193 -11.66 4.24 -1.97
CA ILE A 193 -11.15 3.45 -3.09
C ILE A 193 -12.16 2.34 -3.45
N PRO A 194 -12.05 1.72 -4.63
CA PRO A 194 -12.75 0.47 -4.90
C PRO A 194 -12.39 -0.59 -3.84
N GLY A 195 -13.38 -1.32 -3.36
CA GLY A 195 -13.18 -2.46 -2.46
C GLY A 195 -13.00 -3.78 -3.23
N MET A 196 -12.95 -4.89 -2.50
CA MET A 196 -12.71 -6.22 -3.08
C MET A 196 -13.93 -6.78 -3.82
N ILE A 197 -15.15 -6.38 -3.48
CA ILE A 197 -16.36 -6.84 -4.17
C ILE A 197 -16.58 -6.01 -5.44
N GLY A 198 -16.58 -6.66 -6.60
CA GLY A 198 -16.91 -6.03 -7.87
C GLY A 198 -15.76 -5.29 -8.55
N SER A 199 -14.52 -5.54 -8.14
CA SER A 199 -13.29 -5.16 -8.85
C SER A 199 -13.13 -5.99 -10.13
N GLY A 200 -14.00 -5.74 -11.13
CA GLY A 200 -13.91 -6.39 -12.43
C GLY A 200 -12.55 -6.12 -13.11
N SER A 201 -12.05 -7.14 -13.82
CA SER A 201 -10.84 -7.12 -14.65
C SER A 201 -10.70 -5.81 -15.43
N GLY A 202 -9.85 -4.90 -14.96
CA GLY A 202 -9.49 -3.65 -15.67
C GLY A 202 -9.49 -2.37 -14.84
N LYS A 203 -9.97 -2.37 -13.58
CA LYS A 203 -9.99 -1.16 -12.70
C LYS A 203 -9.14 -1.27 -11.44
N GLY A 204 -8.17 -2.19 -11.43
CA GLY A 204 -7.24 -2.39 -10.33
C GLY A 204 -5.96 -1.55 -10.48
N VAL A 205 -5.37 -1.18 -9.36
CA VAL A 205 -4.00 -0.63 -9.34
C VAL A 205 -3.07 -1.78 -9.70
N ARG A 206 -2.28 -1.63 -10.77
CA ARG A 206 -1.38 -2.71 -11.24
C ARG A 206 0.04 -2.38 -10.83
N ILE A 207 0.39 -2.81 -9.62
CA ILE A 207 1.73 -2.60 -9.07
C ILE A 207 2.65 -3.78 -9.36
N PHE A 208 2.11 -5.00 -9.39
CA PHE A 208 2.85 -6.20 -9.78
C PHE A 208 2.25 -6.74 -11.09
N LYS A 209 3.01 -6.68 -12.18
CA LYS A 209 2.61 -7.26 -13.46
C LYS A 209 3.20 -8.67 -13.57
N ASP A 210 2.36 -9.66 -13.85
CA ASP A 210 2.75 -11.06 -14.18
C ASP A 210 3.58 -11.80 -13.10
N GLY A 211 3.35 -11.52 -11.81
CA GLY A 211 3.96 -12.30 -10.71
C GLY A 211 5.47 -12.16 -10.57
N SER A 212 6.09 -11.20 -11.28
CA SER A 212 7.50 -10.87 -11.10
C SER A 212 7.70 -9.37 -11.14
N TRP A 213 8.26 -8.81 -10.07
CA TRP A 213 8.99 -7.57 -10.18
C TRP A 213 10.31 -7.91 -10.91
N GLY A 214 10.45 -7.52 -12.19
CA GLY A 214 11.73 -7.65 -12.90
C GLY A 214 11.83 -8.56 -14.14
N LYS A 215 10.75 -9.12 -14.69
CA LYS A 215 10.75 -9.55 -16.10
C LYS A 215 9.72 -8.77 -16.89
N ALA A 216 10.13 -7.59 -17.36
CA ALA A 216 9.56 -7.08 -18.60
C ALA A 216 9.80 -8.15 -19.67
N ARG A 217 8.76 -8.87 -20.09
CA ARG A 217 8.79 -9.44 -21.45
C ARG A 217 8.84 -8.23 -22.38
N ASP A 218 9.97 -8.13 -23.09
CA ASP A 218 10.32 -7.10 -24.08
C ASP A 218 10.99 -5.83 -23.53
N ALA A 219 12.11 -6.00 -22.82
CA ALA A 219 13.24 -5.08 -22.96
C ALA A 219 14.33 -5.82 -23.75
N THR A 220 14.30 -5.66 -25.08
CA THR A 220 15.42 -6.02 -25.98
C THR A 220 16.69 -5.25 -25.60
N PRO A 221 17.89 -5.81 -25.88
CA PRO A 221 19.18 -5.22 -25.50
C PRO A 221 19.44 -3.84 -26.11
#